data_AF-A0A9D2I3S8-F1
#
_entry.id   AF-A0A9D2I3S8-F1
#
_cell.length_a   1.000
_cell.length_b   1.000
_cell.length_c   1.000
_cell.angle_alpha   90.00
_cell.angle_beta   90.00
_cell.angle_gamma   90.00
#
_symmetry.space_group_name_H-M   'P 1'
#
loop_
_entity.id
_entity.type
_entity.pdbx_description
1 polymer ?
#
loop_
_entity_poly.entity_id
_entity_poly.type
_entity_poly.pdbx_seq_one_letter_code
_entity_poly.pdbx_strand_id
1 'polypeptide(L)'
;MNKKQRTMLVRIIIAAVLMIVLNFIPATGWLRFLLYLVPYLVIGYDILLKAGKGIKNRQVFDENFLMAVATIGAIALALLERNGDYTEAIAVMLFYQVGEWFQSYAVGKSRRNISELMDIRPDYANVEKDGKLERVDPDEVEVGTVIVVQPGEKVPIDGTIIQGSSTLNTSALTGESLPRDAKDGDEIISGCINMTGVLKIQTTKEFGESTVSKILDLVENASSR
;
A
#
# COMPACT_ATOMS: atom_id res chain seq x y z
N MET A 1 -2.52 -8.91 0.79
CA MET A 1 -3.43 -8.58 1.91
C MET A 1 -2.61 -8.20 3.14
N ASN A 2 -2.99 -7.15 3.86
CA ASN A 2 -2.35 -6.73 5.11
C ASN A 2 -2.85 -7.59 6.29
N LYS A 3 -2.09 -7.68 7.40
CA LYS A 3 -2.45 -8.43 8.62
C LYS A 3 -3.85 -8.06 9.13
N LYS A 4 -4.20 -6.78 9.08
CA LYS A 4 -5.54 -6.26 9.44
C LYS A 4 -6.67 -6.83 8.56
N GLN A 5 -6.47 -6.89 7.24
CA GLN A 5 -7.45 -7.45 6.30
C GLN A 5 -7.66 -8.95 6.53
N ARG A 6 -6.60 -9.69 6.86
CA ARG A 6 -6.69 -11.13 7.17
C ARG A 6 -7.47 -11.37 8.46
N THR A 7 -7.20 -10.60 9.52
CA THR A 7 -7.94 -10.70 10.79
C THR A 7 -9.42 -10.37 10.59
N MET A 8 -9.74 -9.36 9.79
CA MET A 8 -11.12 -8.98 9.49
C MET A 8 -11.86 -10.06 8.71
N LEU A 9 -11.22 -10.67 7.70
CA LEU A 9 -11.79 -11.79 6.95
C LEU A 9 -12.08 -12.99 7.84
N VAL A 10 -11.15 -13.34 8.74
CA VAL A 10 -11.34 -14.44 9.70
C VAL A 10 -12.56 -14.18 10.60
N ARG A 11 -12.74 -12.93 11.08
CA ARG A 11 -13.93 -12.58 11.88
C ARG A 11 -15.23 -12.71 11.11
N ILE A 12 -15.26 -12.26 9.85
CA ILE A 12 -16.42 -12.40 8.97
C ILE A 12 -16.78 -13.89 8.82
N ILE A 13 -15.79 -14.73 8.52
CA ILE A 13 -16.00 -16.18 8.36
C ILE A 13 -16.49 -16.80 9.67
N ILE A 14 -15.87 -16.48 10.81
CA ILE A 14 -16.28 -17.00 12.12
C ILE A 14 -17.73 -16.58 12.43
N ALA A 15 -18.08 -15.31 12.24
CA ALA A 15 -19.43 -14.83 12.52
C ALA A 15 -20.48 -15.47 11.59
N ALA A 16 -20.15 -15.66 10.31
CA ALA A 16 -21.01 -16.36 9.34
C ALA A 16 -21.25 -17.82 9.76
N VAL A 17 -20.17 -18.54 10.11
CA VAL A 17 -20.25 -19.94 10.57
C VAL A 17 -21.05 -20.04 11.86
N LEU A 18 -20.79 -19.16 12.84
CA LEU A 18 -21.56 -19.12 14.09
C LEU A 18 -23.04 -18.85 13.83
N MET A 19 -23.38 -17.91 12.95
CA MET A 19 -24.78 -17.66 12.56
C MET A 19 -25.47 -18.90 11.99
N ILE A 20 -24.80 -19.61 11.07
CA ILE A 20 -25.34 -20.82 10.45
C ILE A 20 -25.55 -21.91 11.51
N VAL A 21 -24.54 -22.16 12.34
CA VAL A 21 -24.59 -23.19 13.40
C VAL A 21 -25.70 -22.88 14.41
N LEU A 22 -25.82 -21.62 14.85
CA LEU A 22 -26.83 -21.22 15.83
C LEU A 22 -28.26 -21.32 15.29
N ASN A 23 -28.47 -21.21 13.98
CA ASN A 23 -29.79 -21.41 13.37
C ASN A 23 -30.32 -22.84 13.54
N PHE A 24 -29.42 -23.84 13.55
CA PHE A 24 -29.78 -25.25 13.77
C PHE A 24 -29.96 -25.63 15.24
N ILE A 25 -29.58 -24.76 16.18
CA ILE A 25 -29.71 -25.02 17.61
C ILE A 25 -31.05 -24.43 18.10
N PRO A 26 -32.02 -25.26 18.54
CA PRO A 26 -33.28 -24.77 19.10
C PRO A 26 -33.04 -24.26 20.53
N ALA A 27 -32.36 -23.11 20.65
CA ALA A 27 -32.22 -22.38 21.91
C ALA A 27 -33.41 -21.42 22.08
N THR A 28 -33.97 -21.33 23.29
CA THR A 28 -35.10 -20.44 23.60
C THR A 28 -34.75 -19.47 24.74
N GLY A 29 -35.42 -18.32 24.74
CA GLY A 29 -35.29 -17.29 25.78
C GLY A 29 -33.89 -16.67 25.90
N TRP A 30 -33.46 -16.39 27.12
CA TRP A 30 -32.19 -15.72 27.43
C TRP A 30 -30.96 -16.48 26.93
N LEU A 31 -31.04 -17.81 26.80
CA LEU A 31 -29.95 -18.61 26.25
C LEU A 31 -29.71 -18.28 24.77
N ARG A 32 -30.78 -18.09 23.99
CA ARG A 32 -30.69 -17.68 22.58
C ARG A 32 -30.05 -16.30 22.47
N PHE A 33 -30.43 -15.36 23.34
CA PHE A 33 -29.83 -14.03 23.38
C PHE A 33 -28.32 -14.09 23.64
N LEU A 34 -27.88 -14.83 24.67
CA LEU A 34 -26.44 -14.96 24.98
C LEU A 34 -25.65 -15.60 23.85
N LEU A 35 -26.21 -16.62 23.19
CA LEU A 35 -25.57 -17.27 22.05
C LEU A 35 -25.41 -16.33 20.85
N TYR A 36 -26.43 -15.54 20.54
CA TYR A 36 -26.42 -14.59 19.41
C TYR A 36 -25.61 -13.32 19.72
N LEU A 37 -25.38 -13.00 21.00
CA LEU A 37 -24.50 -11.90 21.40
C LEU A 37 -23.04 -12.18 21.02
N VAL A 38 -22.61 -13.45 21.01
CA VAL A 38 -21.23 -13.85 20.65
C VAL A 38 -20.88 -13.45 19.20
N PRO A 39 -21.58 -13.91 18.15
CA PRO A 39 -21.26 -13.50 16.78
C PRO A 39 -21.42 -11.99 16.57
N TYR A 40 -22.41 -11.35 17.23
CA TYR A 40 -22.58 -9.89 17.18
C TYR A 40 -21.33 -9.15 17.66
N LEU A 41 -20.78 -9.54 18.82
CA LEU A 41 -19.56 -8.93 19.34
C LEU A 41 -18.32 -9.29 18.51
N VAL A 42 -18.21 -10.53 18.02
CA VAL A 42 -17.07 -10.95 17.18
C VAL A 42 -16.93 -10.10 15.93
N ILE A 43 -18.05 -9.75 15.28
CA ILE A 43 -18.05 -8.96 14.05
C ILE A 43 -18.10 -7.45 14.30
N GLY A 44 -18.74 -7.02 15.39
CA GLY A 44 -19.15 -5.64 15.60
C GLY A 44 -18.43 -4.85 16.67
N TYR A 45 -17.59 -5.47 17.53
CA TYR A 45 -17.05 -4.76 18.69
C TYR A 45 -16.25 -3.50 18.30
N ASP A 46 -15.54 -3.52 17.17
CA ASP A 46 -14.76 -2.40 16.69
C ASP A 46 -15.65 -1.27 16.17
N ILE A 47 -16.75 -1.60 15.49
CA ILE A 47 -17.77 -0.62 15.06
C ILE A 47 -18.39 0.05 16.28
N LEU A 48 -18.78 -0.74 17.30
CA LEU A 48 -19.35 -0.21 18.55
C LEU A 48 -18.37 0.71 19.29
N LEU A 49 -17.10 0.32 19.36
CA LEU A 49 -16.06 1.16 19.97
C LEU A 49 -15.81 2.44 19.16
N LYS A 50 -15.79 2.37 17.82
CA LYS A 50 -15.66 3.55 16.95
C LYS A 50 -16.84 4.49 17.13
N ALA A 51 -18.06 3.98 17.17
CA ALA A 51 -19.27 4.76 17.43
C ALA A 51 -19.19 5.49 18.78
N GLY A 52 -18.80 4.80 19.85
CA GLY A 52 -18.63 5.42 21.18
C GLY A 52 -17.56 6.52 21.20
N LYS A 53 -16.44 6.31 20.50
CA LYS A 53 -15.40 7.34 20.33
C LYS A 53 -15.89 8.53 19.50
N GLY A 54 -16.66 8.29 18.43
CA GLY A 54 -17.26 9.33 17.59
C GLY A 54 -18.20 10.24 18.37
N ILE A 55 -19.06 9.66 19.22
CA ILE A 55 -19.94 10.41 20.13
C ILE A 55 -19.10 11.29 21.07
N LYS A 56 -18.06 10.73 21.70
CA LYS A 56 -17.18 11.48 22.60
C LYS A 56 -16.50 12.66 21.90
N ASN A 57 -16.15 12.48 20.63
CA ASN A 57 -15.47 13.49 19.81
C ASN A 57 -16.42 14.44 19.07
N ARG A 58 -17.72 14.43 19.39
CA ARG A 58 -18.79 15.24 18.76
C ARG A 58 -18.99 14.97 17.26
N GLN A 59 -18.53 13.82 16.76
CA GLN A 59 -18.76 13.35 15.39
C GLN A 59 -19.89 12.31 15.41
N VAL A 60 -21.11 12.77 15.67
CA VAL A 60 -22.28 11.90 15.91
C VAL A 60 -22.93 11.39 14.63
N PHE A 61 -22.57 11.91 13.45
CA PHE A 61 -23.13 11.50 12.15
C PHE A 61 -22.12 10.68 11.33
N ASP A 62 -21.53 9.66 11.96
CA ASP A 62 -20.62 8.72 11.31
C ASP A 62 -21.34 7.39 11.00
N GLU A 63 -20.88 6.67 9.97
CA GLU A 63 -21.44 5.37 9.56
C GLU A 63 -21.42 4.36 10.72
N ASN A 64 -20.34 4.36 11.51
CA ASN A 64 -20.21 3.49 12.68
C ASN A 64 -21.32 3.75 13.69
N PHE A 65 -21.69 5.03 13.89
CA PHE A 65 -22.77 5.40 14.80
C PHE A 65 -24.13 4.95 14.28
N LEU A 66 -24.41 5.19 13.00
CA LEU A 66 -25.66 4.76 12.37
C LEU A 66 -25.83 3.23 12.46
N MET A 67 -24.76 2.48 12.16
CA MET A 67 -24.73 1.02 12.27
C MET A 67 -24.92 0.54 13.71
N ALA A 68 -24.30 1.19 14.69
CA ALA A 68 -24.48 0.85 16.10
C ALA A 68 -25.93 1.07 16.56
N VAL A 69 -26.52 2.23 16.25
CA VAL A 69 -27.91 2.54 16.62
C VAL A 69 -28.89 1.59 15.96
N ALA A 70 -28.72 1.30 14.66
CA ALA A 70 -29.59 0.38 13.92
C ALA A 70 -29.57 -1.03 14.52
N THR A 71 -28.37 -1.58 14.76
CA THR A 71 -28.24 -2.96 15.26
C THR A 71 -28.60 -3.11 16.73
N ILE A 72 -28.24 -2.14 17.58
CA ILE A 72 -28.68 -2.11 18.99
C ILE A 72 -30.20 -1.95 19.07
N GLY A 73 -30.78 -1.09 18.22
CA GLY A 73 -32.22 -0.90 18.12
C GLY A 73 -32.95 -2.18 17.71
N ALA A 74 -32.44 -2.89 16.69
CA ALA A 74 -32.98 -4.18 16.27
C ALA A 74 -32.91 -5.24 17.40
N ILE A 75 -31.79 -5.32 18.12
CA ILE A 75 -31.65 -6.24 19.26
C ILE A 75 -32.61 -5.87 20.39
N ALA A 76 -32.79 -4.58 20.67
CA ALA A 76 -33.72 -4.10 21.69
C ALA A 76 -35.18 -4.43 21.36
N LEU A 77 -35.59 -4.25 20.09
CA LEU A 77 -36.93 -4.63 19.62
C LEU A 77 -37.13 -6.15 19.72
N ALA A 78 -36.16 -6.95 19.29
CA ALA A 78 -36.22 -8.40 19.39
C ALA A 78 -36.31 -8.92 20.84
N LEU A 79 -35.71 -8.19 21.80
CA LEU A 79 -35.84 -8.46 23.24
C LEU A 79 -37.22 -8.07 23.78
N LEU A 80 -37.76 -6.91 23.37
CA LEU A 80 -39.06 -6.40 23.82
C LEU A 80 -40.21 -7.27 23.30
N GLU A 81 -40.17 -7.66 22.03
CA GLU A 81 -41.19 -8.49 21.37
C GLU A 81 -41.05 -9.98 21.73
N ARG A 82 -39.96 -10.37 22.40
CA ARG A 82 -39.62 -11.76 22.78
C ARG A 82 -39.62 -12.75 21.60
N ASN A 83 -39.49 -12.26 20.37
CA ASN A 83 -39.44 -13.09 19.18
C ASN A 83 -38.07 -13.79 19.05
N GLY A 84 -37.03 -13.25 19.69
CA GLY A 84 -35.70 -13.86 19.73
C GLY A 84 -34.98 -13.89 18.39
N ASP A 85 -35.46 -13.10 17.42
CA ASP A 85 -34.82 -12.95 16.12
C ASP A 85 -33.78 -11.84 16.18
N TYR A 86 -32.53 -12.25 16.39
CA TYR A 86 -31.36 -11.36 16.38
C TYR A 86 -30.58 -11.48 15.07
N THR A 87 -31.09 -12.30 14.14
CA THR A 87 -30.41 -12.68 12.92
C THR A 87 -30.20 -11.47 12.01
N GLU A 88 -31.20 -10.59 11.93
CA GLU A 88 -31.17 -9.38 11.11
C GLU A 88 -30.08 -8.41 11.59
N ALA A 89 -29.97 -8.19 12.90
CA ALA A 89 -28.98 -7.29 13.47
C ALA A 89 -27.55 -7.75 13.15
N ILE A 90 -27.29 -9.06 13.27
CA ILE A 90 -25.98 -9.65 12.96
C ILE A 90 -25.75 -9.66 11.45
N ALA A 91 -26.76 -9.97 10.65
CA ALA A 91 -26.67 -9.99 9.19
C ALA A 91 -26.29 -8.62 8.64
N VAL A 92 -26.97 -7.55 9.08
CA VAL A 92 -26.66 -6.17 8.68
C VAL A 92 -25.21 -5.81 9.00
N MET A 93 -24.75 -6.17 10.20
CA MET A 93 -23.36 -5.94 10.62
C MET A 93 -22.36 -6.75 9.81
N LEU A 94 -22.71 -7.98 9.44
CA LEU A 94 -21.89 -8.86 8.61
C LEU A 94 -21.75 -8.31 7.19
N PHE A 95 -22.84 -7.88 6.57
CA PHE A 95 -22.80 -7.26 5.24
C PHE A 95 -21.95 -5.98 5.22
N TYR A 96 -22.08 -5.13 6.24
CA TYR A 96 -21.25 -3.94 6.36
C TYR A 96 -19.77 -4.29 6.45
N GLN A 97 -19.41 -5.27 7.29
CA GLN A 97 -18.01 -5.68 7.47
C GLN A 97 -17.42 -6.30 6.20
N VAL A 98 -18.23 -7.03 5.42
CA VAL A 98 -17.83 -7.52 4.09
C VAL A 98 -17.57 -6.36 3.14
N GLY A 99 -18.44 -5.35 3.11
CA GLY A 99 -18.27 -4.13 2.31
C GLY A 99 -17.00 -3.36 2.68
N GLU A 100 -16.78 -3.09 3.96
CA GLU A 100 -15.56 -2.46 4.48
C GLU A 100 -14.30 -3.25 4.12
N TRP A 101 -14.37 -4.59 4.09
CA TRP A 101 -13.25 -5.43 3.70
C TRP A 101 -12.92 -5.29 2.21
N PHE A 102 -13.94 -5.28 1.34
CA PHE A 102 -13.76 -5.02 -0.10
C PHE A 102 -13.23 -3.61 -0.36
N GLN A 103 -13.76 -2.60 0.31
CA GLN A 103 -13.28 -1.21 0.23
C GLN A 103 -11.81 -1.12 0.65
N SER A 104 -11.47 -1.73 1.80
CA SER A 104 -10.08 -1.78 2.29
C SER A 104 -9.16 -2.52 1.33
N TYR A 105 -9.65 -3.57 0.66
CA TYR A 105 -8.89 -4.30 -0.35
C TYR A 105 -8.61 -3.45 -1.59
N ALA A 106 -9.64 -2.76 -2.10
CA ALA A 106 -9.52 -1.88 -3.27
C ALA A 106 -8.53 -0.74 -3.02
N VAL A 107 -8.63 -0.05 -1.87
CA VAL A 107 -7.69 1.03 -1.51
C VAL A 107 -6.27 0.51 -1.28
N GLY A 108 -6.14 -0.69 -0.70
CA GLY A 108 -4.84 -1.33 -0.47
C GLY A 108 -4.09 -1.70 -1.75
N LYS A 109 -4.79 -1.95 -2.86
CA LYS A 109 -4.16 -2.22 -4.17
C LYS A 109 -3.51 -0.96 -4.74
N SER A 110 -4.15 0.22 -4.60
CA SER A 110 -3.60 1.49 -5.11
C SER A 110 -2.28 1.88 -4.45
N ARG A 111 -2.11 1.65 -3.13
CA ARG A 111 -0.87 1.97 -2.42
C ARG A 111 0.31 1.06 -2.77
N ARG A 112 0.06 -0.21 -3.13
CA ARG A 112 1.13 -1.16 -3.47
C ARG A 112 1.80 -0.82 -4.79
N ASN A 113 1.04 -0.35 -5.77
CA ASN A 113 1.59 0.09 -7.06
C ASN A 113 2.57 1.27 -6.90
N ILE A 114 2.41 2.09 -5.85
CA ILE A 114 3.35 3.19 -5.56
C ILE A 114 4.65 2.66 -4.97
N SER A 115 4.62 1.67 -4.07
CA SER A 115 5.85 1.10 -3.48
C SER A 115 6.72 0.33 -4.48
N GLU A 116 6.14 -0.17 -5.58
CA GLU A 116 6.92 -0.80 -6.67
C GLU A 116 7.79 0.22 -7.44
N LEU A 117 7.54 1.54 -7.31
CA LEU A 117 8.44 2.59 -7.79
C LEU A 117 9.63 2.87 -6.86
N MET A 118 9.64 2.35 -5.62
CA MET A 118 10.77 2.55 -4.69
C MET A 118 11.97 1.67 -5.00
N ASP A 119 11.84 0.69 -5.90
CA ASP A 119 12.94 -0.15 -6.38
C ASP A 119 13.77 0.55 -7.49
N ILE A 120 13.57 1.85 -7.70
CA ILE A 120 14.33 2.65 -8.67
C ILE A 120 15.60 3.24 -8.03
N ARG A 121 15.68 3.34 -6.70
CA ARG A 121 16.85 3.94 -6.04
C ARG A 121 18.12 3.11 -6.36
N PRO A 122 19.17 3.75 -6.90
CA PRO A 122 20.46 3.10 -7.07
C PRO A 122 21.13 2.91 -5.71
N ASP A 123 21.69 1.72 -5.45
CA ASP A 123 22.33 1.39 -4.16
C ASP A 123 23.79 1.89 -4.06
N TYR A 124 24.45 2.13 -5.20
CA TYR A 124 25.85 2.56 -5.28
C TYR A 124 26.16 3.21 -6.63
N ALA A 125 27.23 3.99 -6.68
CA ALA A 125 27.85 4.48 -7.92
C ALA A 125 29.28 3.96 -8.02
N ASN A 126 29.69 3.45 -9.20
CA ASN A 126 31.09 3.12 -9.45
C ASN A 126 31.80 4.37 -9.98
N VAL A 127 32.68 4.97 -9.19
CA VAL A 127 33.50 6.12 -9.60
C VAL A 127 34.86 5.64 -10.09
N GLU A 128 35.35 6.21 -11.20
CA GLU A 128 36.70 5.95 -11.69
C GLU A 128 37.69 6.92 -11.04
N LYS A 129 38.52 6.42 -10.12
CA LYS A 129 39.67 7.15 -9.53
C LYS A 129 40.95 6.38 -9.82
N ASP A 130 41.95 7.07 -10.39
CA ASP A 130 43.28 6.51 -10.70
C ASP A 130 43.24 5.19 -11.50
N GLY A 131 42.28 5.07 -12.42
CA GLY A 131 42.09 3.87 -13.25
C GLY A 131 41.51 2.66 -12.53
N LYS A 132 41.02 2.82 -11.30
CA LYS A 132 40.28 1.82 -10.54
C LYS A 132 38.84 2.27 -10.29
N LEU A 133 37.94 1.29 -10.22
CA LEU A 133 36.55 1.51 -9.84
C LEU A 133 36.42 1.42 -8.33
N GLU A 134 35.94 2.50 -7.72
CA GLU A 134 35.57 2.57 -6.31
C GLU A 134 34.04 2.66 -6.21
N ARG A 135 33.45 1.81 -5.36
CA ARG A 135 32.01 1.88 -5.08
C ARG A 135 31.78 2.87 -3.96
N VAL A 136 31.03 3.92 -4.25
CA VAL A 136 30.68 4.97 -3.29
C VAL A 136 29.17 5.11 -3.22
N ASP A 137 28.70 5.75 -2.15
CA ASP A 137 27.30 6.14 -2.04
C ASP A 137 26.99 7.18 -3.14
N PRO A 138 25.85 7.09 -3.86
CA PRO A 138 25.46 8.10 -4.84
C PRO A 138 25.43 9.52 -4.26
N ASP A 139 25.14 9.68 -2.97
CA ASP A 139 25.11 10.97 -2.27
C ASP A 139 26.52 11.60 -2.13
N GLU A 140 27.60 10.82 -2.21
CA GLU A 140 28.99 11.29 -2.10
C GLU A 140 29.64 11.66 -3.45
N VAL A 141 28.92 11.48 -4.56
CA VAL A 141 29.45 11.74 -5.90
C VAL A 141 29.25 13.21 -6.28
N GLU A 142 30.35 13.92 -6.47
CA GLU A 142 30.34 15.32 -6.92
C GLU A 142 30.04 15.46 -8.41
N VAL A 143 29.54 16.64 -8.81
CA VAL A 143 29.32 17.01 -10.22
C VAL A 143 30.65 17.02 -10.98
N GLY A 144 30.65 16.49 -12.20
CA GLY A 144 31.83 16.38 -13.06
C GLY A 144 32.64 15.11 -12.85
N THR A 145 32.27 14.27 -11.87
CA THR A 145 32.89 12.96 -11.62
C THR A 145 32.56 11.99 -12.74
N VAL A 146 33.54 11.17 -13.12
CA VAL A 146 33.33 10.09 -14.09
C VAL A 146 32.88 8.83 -13.36
N ILE A 147 31.65 8.42 -13.62
CA ILE A 147 31.09 7.17 -13.15
C ILE A 147 31.05 6.13 -14.27
N VAL A 148 31.16 4.85 -13.90
CA VAL A 148 31.11 3.72 -14.83
C VAL A 148 29.90 2.86 -14.52
N VAL A 149 29.05 2.68 -15.52
CA VAL A 149 27.83 1.86 -15.41
C VAL A 149 28.01 0.61 -16.24
N GLN A 150 27.93 -0.55 -15.60
CA GLN A 150 28.05 -1.85 -16.24
C GLN A 150 26.69 -2.31 -16.82
N PRO A 151 26.69 -3.25 -17.77
CA PRO A 151 25.45 -3.86 -18.25
C PRO A 151 24.69 -4.54 -17.11
N GLY A 152 23.39 -4.27 -17.02
CA GLY A 152 22.49 -4.71 -15.95
C GLY A 152 22.41 -3.75 -14.74
N GLU A 153 23.30 -2.75 -14.64
CA GLU A 153 23.27 -1.77 -13.56
C GLU A 153 22.28 -0.63 -13.84
N LYS A 154 21.75 -0.04 -12.77
CA LYS A 154 20.94 1.18 -12.81
C LYS A 154 21.88 2.39 -12.88
N VAL A 155 21.54 3.37 -13.70
CA VAL A 155 22.26 4.65 -13.77
C VAL A 155 22.03 5.41 -12.47
N PRO A 156 23.08 5.74 -11.69
CA PRO A 156 22.89 6.29 -10.35
C PRO A 156 22.55 7.78 -10.35
N ILE A 157 23.16 8.56 -11.26
CA ILE A 157 23.08 10.02 -11.29
C ILE A 157 22.94 10.48 -12.75
N ASP A 158 22.22 11.58 -12.96
CA ASP A 158 22.09 12.22 -14.27
C ASP A 158 23.46 12.70 -14.79
N GLY A 159 23.69 12.57 -16.10
CA GLY A 159 24.97 12.93 -16.68
C GLY A 159 24.99 12.93 -18.20
N THR A 160 26.19 13.07 -18.75
CA THR A 160 26.47 12.96 -20.19
C THR A 160 27.43 11.81 -20.42
N ILE A 161 27.13 10.96 -21.42
CA ILE A 161 28.03 9.87 -21.79
C ILE A 161 29.27 10.47 -22.43
N ILE A 162 30.45 10.15 -21.89
CA ILE A 162 31.75 10.57 -22.42
C ILE A 162 32.49 9.42 -23.13
N GLN A 163 32.04 8.18 -22.93
CA GLN A 163 32.59 7.02 -23.61
C GLN A 163 31.62 5.83 -23.57
N GLY A 164 31.49 5.15 -24.71
CA GLY A 164 30.72 3.92 -24.85
C GLY A 164 29.43 4.10 -25.64
N SER A 165 28.77 2.99 -25.90
CA SER A 165 27.45 2.94 -26.53
C SER A 165 26.68 1.77 -25.93
N SER A 166 25.42 2.00 -25.58
CA SER A 166 24.57 0.97 -25.00
C SER A 166 23.11 1.25 -25.30
N THR A 167 22.27 0.27 -25.02
CA THR A 167 20.82 0.44 -25.04
C THR A 167 20.33 0.58 -23.60
N LEU A 168 19.49 1.59 -23.36
CA LEU A 168 18.96 1.93 -22.05
C LEU A 168 17.49 1.55 -21.96
N ASN A 169 17.10 0.89 -20.87
CA ASN A 169 15.71 0.72 -20.54
C ASN A 169 15.21 1.93 -19.74
N THR A 170 14.30 2.69 -20.34
CA THR A 170 13.66 3.90 -19.78
C THR A 170 12.28 3.61 -19.17
N SER A 171 11.83 2.35 -19.16
CA SER A 171 10.46 1.97 -18.76
C SER A 171 10.10 2.44 -17.34
N ALA A 172 11.08 2.48 -16.45
CA ALA A 172 10.89 2.92 -15.07
C ALA A 172 10.55 4.42 -14.93
N LEU A 173 10.92 5.25 -15.91
CA LEU A 173 10.80 6.70 -15.83
C LEU A 173 9.80 7.27 -16.85
N THR A 174 9.85 6.79 -18.09
CA THR A 174 9.00 7.29 -19.17
C THR A 174 7.78 6.42 -19.43
N GLY A 175 7.77 5.18 -18.91
CA GLY A 175 6.73 4.18 -19.20
C GLY A 175 6.78 3.62 -20.63
N GLU A 176 7.77 4.02 -21.43
CA GLU A 176 7.95 3.50 -22.78
C GLU A 176 8.59 2.10 -22.73
N SER A 177 8.04 1.16 -23.50
CA SER A 177 8.49 -0.24 -23.48
C SER A 177 9.68 -0.51 -24.40
N LEU A 178 9.97 0.40 -25.34
CA LEU A 178 11.07 0.25 -26.28
C LEU A 178 12.36 0.82 -25.66
N PRO A 179 13.42 0.02 -25.55
CA PRO A 179 14.72 0.51 -25.12
C PRO A 179 15.24 1.60 -26.06
N ARG A 180 15.88 2.63 -25.50
CA ARG A 180 16.48 3.75 -26.22
C ARG A 180 17.98 3.52 -26.39
N ASP A 181 18.49 3.70 -27.59
CA ASP A 181 19.94 3.69 -27.81
C ASP A 181 20.60 4.98 -27.27
N ALA A 182 21.76 4.81 -26.65
CA ALA A 182 22.56 5.89 -26.09
C ALA A 182 24.02 5.74 -26.49
N LYS A 183 24.62 6.86 -26.89
CA LYS A 183 26.01 6.94 -27.38
C LYS A 183 26.74 8.12 -26.75
N ASP A 184 28.04 8.18 -27.01
CA ASP A 184 28.89 9.30 -26.63
C ASP A 184 28.27 10.66 -27.03
N GLY A 185 28.27 11.59 -26.08
CA GLY A 185 27.63 12.91 -26.19
C GLY A 185 26.14 12.97 -25.83
N ASP A 186 25.45 11.83 -25.66
CA ASP A 186 24.04 11.84 -25.26
C ASP A 186 23.87 12.10 -23.75
N GLU A 187 22.80 12.81 -23.40
CA GLU A 187 22.35 12.96 -22.01
C GLU A 187 21.64 11.69 -21.53
N ILE A 188 21.98 11.28 -20.30
CA ILE A 188 21.42 10.13 -19.61
C ILE A 188 20.83 10.55 -18.26
N ILE A 189 19.69 9.96 -17.94
CA ILE A 189 18.96 10.22 -16.69
C ILE A 189 19.17 9.06 -15.71
N SER A 190 19.27 9.39 -14.43
CA SER A 190 19.28 8.43 -13.32
C SER A 190 18.05 7.53 -13.37
N GLY A 191 18.17 6.28 -12.91
CA GLY A 191 17.07 5.31 -12.83
C GLY A 191 16.86 4.45 -14.09
N CYS A 192 17.48 4.81 -15.22
CA CYS A 192 17.52 3.92 -16.38
C CYS A 192 18.36 2.67 -16.10
N ILE A 193 18.00 1.54 -16.71
CA ILE A 193 18.81 0.31 -16.62
C ILE A 193 19.65 0.20 -17.88
N ASN A 194 20.97 0.08 -17.70
CA ASN A 194 21.89 -0.16 -18.78
C ASN A 194 21.81 -1.62 -19.25
N MET A 195 21.64 -1.90 -20.55
CA MET A 195 21.33 -3.27 -21.01
C MET A 195 22.53 -4.02 -21.60
N THR A 196 23.43 -3.35 -22.34
CA THR A 196 24.39 -4.05 -23.23
C THR A 196 25.85 -3.64 -23.02
N GLY A 197 26.19 -2.37 -23.20
CA GLY A 197 27.57 -1.86 -23.19
C GLY A 197 27.97 -1.21 -21.87
N VAL A 198 29.26 -1.11 -21.59
CA VAL A 198 29.78 -0.31 -20.48
C VAL A 198 29.72 1.17 -20.88
N LEU A 199 29.17 2.01 -20.00
CA LEU A 199 29.09 3.45 -20.20
C LEU A 199 29.97 4.17 -19.19
N LYS A 200 30.78 5.12 -19.68
CA LYS A 200 31.39 6.14 -18.83
C LYS A 200 30.57 7.42 -18.94
N ILE A 201 30.12 7.91 -17.80
CA ILE A 201 29.20 9.04 -17.71
C ILE A 201 29.87 10.08 -16.84
N GLN A 202 29.90 11.32 -17.30
CA GLN A 202 30.27 12.46 -16.48
C GLN A 202 29.01 13.01 -15.82
N THR A 203 28.99 13.07 -14.48
CA THR A 203 27.84 13.55 -13.72
C THR A 203 27.59 15.04 -14.01
N THR A 204 26.32 15.41 -14.24
CA THR A 204 25.93 16.81 -14.50
C THR A 204 25.15 17.43 -13.36
N LYS A 205 24.68 16.60 -12.41
CA LYS A 205 23.90 17.01 -11.23
C LYS A 205 24.34 16.24 -10.00
N GLU A 206 24.04 16.76 -8.83
CA GLU A 206 24.15 16.03 -7.57
C GLU A 206 23.02 15.00 -7.44
N PHE A 207 23.20 13.96 -6.63
CA PHE A 207 22.19 12.91 -6.45
C PHE A 207 20.85 13.47 -5.95
N GLY A 208 20.85 14.42 -5.02
CA GLY A 208 19.63 15.07 -4.52
C GLY A 208 18.84 15.82 -5.59
N GLU A 209 19.49 16.28 -6.66
CA GLU A 209 18.86 16.97 -7.79
C GLU A 209 18.58 16.08 -9.01
N SER A 210 18.97 14.79 -8.92
CA SER A 210 18.79 13.82 -9.98
C SER A 210 17.32 13.58 -10.29
N THR A 211 17.05 13.11 -11.51
CA THR A 211 15.68 12.87 -11.96
C THR A 211 14.95 11.85 -11.06
N VAL A 212 15.64 10.79 -10.60
CA VAL A 212 15.08 9.81 -9.67
C VAL A 212 14.75 10.44 -8.32
N SER A 213 15.66 11.22 -7.74
CA SER A 213 15.42 11.86 -6.43
C SER A 213 14.24 12.83 -6.49
N LYS A 214 14.12 13.62 -7.56
CA LYS A 214 12.95 14.49 -7.77
C LYS A 214 11.64 13.72 -7.90
N ILE A 215 11.65 12.58 -8.58
CA ILE A 215 10.46 11.72 -8.70
C ILE A 215 10.10 11.11 -7.34
N LEU A 216 11.09 10.59 -6.59
CA LEU A 216 10.87 10.04 -5.26
C LEU A 216 10.29 11.09 -4.31
N ASP A 217 10.87 12.28 -4.27
CA ASP A 217 10.37 13.40 -3.47
C ASP A 217 8.93 13.77 -3.84
N LEU A 218 8.59 13.83 -5.13
CA LEU A 218 7.23 14.12 -5.57
C LEU A 218 6.24 13.04 -5.13
N VAL A 219 6.62 11.76 -5.21
CA VAL A 219 5.78 10.63 -4.81
C VAL A 219 5.58 10.60 -3.29
N GLU A 220 6.64 10.80 -2.50
CA GLU A 220 6.55 10.85 -1.04
C GLU A 220 5.69 12.02 -0.56
N ASN A 221 5.87 13.20 -1.15
CA ASN A 221 5.07 14.38 -0.84
C ASN A 221 3.61 14.27 -1.30
N ALA A 222 3.34 13.53 -2.38
CA ALA A 222 1.97 13.26 -2.82
C ALA A 222 1.26 12.24 -1.91
N SER A 223 1.98 11.27 -1.35
CA SER A 223 1.40 10.25 -0.45
C SER A 223 1.23 10.71 1.00
N SER A 224 1.87 11.82 1.40
CA SER A 224 1.78 12.36 2.77
C SER A 224 0.61 13.33 2.99
N ARG A 225 -0.11 13.70 1.92
CA ARG A 225 -1.39 14.41 1.96
C ARG A 225 -2.57 13.45 1.88
#